data_AF-A0A7S3MIS3-F1
#
_entry.id   AF-A0A7S3MIS3-F1
#
_cell.length_a   1.000
_cell.length_b   1.000
_cell.length_c   1.000
_cell.angle_alpha   90.00
_cell.angle_beta   90.00
_cell.angle_gamma   90.00
#
_symmetry.space_group_name_H-M   'P 1'
#
loop_
_entity.id
_entity.type
_entity.pdbx_description
1 polymer ?
#
loop_
_entity_poly.entity_id
_entity_poly.type
_entity_poly.pdbx_seq_one_letter_code
_entity_poly.pdbx_strand_id
1 'polypeptide(L)'
;ELLCGGCKLVAARLDTELDTHDVHESESPAKMLVAKRTAMDSACHSFRHLHVVDIEGRYRFEAGEEAPEGGPGQPGAAQRLCTALLEETRFEALTKLIQKKVPQGGMFSAHSEPQKDNWERWLCAQRTRVCKNKEVRDDFDVEHEL
;
A
#
# COMPACT_ATOMS: atom_id res chain seq x y z
N GLU A 1 6.50 13.20 -9.00
CA GLU A 1 5.08 12.91 -9.31
C GLU A 1 4.84 11.44 -9.60
N LEU A 2 5.48 10.83 -10.62
CA LEU A 2 5.28 9.40 -10.97
C LEU A 2 5.48 8.42 -9.79
N LEU A 3 6.60 8.53 -9.06
CA LEU A 3 6.89 7.64 -7.92
C LEU A 3 5.86 7.77 -6.79
N CYS A 4 5.43 9.00 -6.49
CA CYS A 4 4.38 9.25 -5.51
C CYS A 4 3.04 8.65 -5.97
N GLY A 5 2.65 8.88 -7.22
CA GLY A 5 1.44 8.28 -7.80
C GLY A 5 1.47 6.75 -7.79
N GLY A 6 2.60 6.15 -8.18
CA GLY A 6 2.81 4.70 -8.12
C GLY A 6 2.75 4.15 -6.70
N CYS A 7 3.36 4.83 -5.72
CA CYS A 7 3.26 4.40 -4.34
C CYS A 7 1.83 4.45 -3.80
N LYS A 8 1.05 5.47 -4.14
CA LYS A 8 -0.37 5.54 -3.76
C LYS A 8 -1.17 4.36 -4.32
N LEU A 9 -0.93 3.97 -5.57
CA LEU A 9 -1.54 2.79 -6.16
C LEU A 9 -1.16 1.52 -5.38
N VAL A 10 0.13 1.37 -5.05
CA VAL A 10 0.63 0.26 -4.22
C VAL A 10 -0.03 0.23 -2.85
N ALA A 11 -0.11 1.37 -2.17
CA ALA A 11 -0.71 1.48 -0.84
C ALA A 11 -2.21 1.15 -0.85
N ALA A 12 -2.96 1.65 -1.84
CA ALA A 12 -4.38 1.35 -1.98
C ALA A 12 -4.63 -0.14 -2.23
N ARG A 13 -3.81 -0.77 -3.09
CA ARG A 13 -3.93 -2.21 -3.32
C ARG A 13 -3.50 -3.02 -2.10
N LEU A 14 -2.42 -2.63 -1.44
CA LEU A 14 -1.95 -3.28 -0.22
C LEU A 14 -3.05 -3.29 0.86
N ASP A 15 -3.70 -2.14 1.10
CA ASP A 15 -4.82 -2.03 2.05
C ASP A 15 -5.94 -3.04 1.72
N THR A 16 -6.36 -3.08 0.46
CA THR A 16 -7.39 -4.01 -0.02
C THR A 16 -7.00 -5.48 0.18
N GLU A 17 -5.76 -5.84 -0.12
CA GLU A 17 -5.27 -7.23 -0.01
C GLU A 17 -5.06 -7.65 1.45
N LEU A 18 -4.64 -6.72 2.32
CA LEU A 18 -4.53 -6.99 3.77
C LEU A 18 -5.89 -7.24 4.40
N ASP A 19 -6.91 -6.50 3.98
CA ASP A 19 -8.32 -6.72 4.38
C ASP A 19 -8.82 -8.07 3.84
N THR A 20 -8.54 -8.40 2.57
CA THR A 20 -9.01 -9.64 1.92
C THR A 20 -8.38 -10.92 2.50
N HIS A 21 -7.14 -10.84 2.99
CA HIS A 21 -6.42 -12.00 3.54
C HIS A 21 -6.56 -12.15 5.07
N ASP A 22 -7.51 -11.44 5.69
CA ASP A 22 -7.84 -11.53 7.12
C ASP A 22 -6.59 -11.47 8.03
N VAL A 23 -5.59 -10.66 7.64
CA VAL A 23 -4.29 -10.58 8.33
C VAL A 23 -4.50 -10.11 9.77
N HIS A 24 -5.53 -9.28 9.99
CA HIS A 24 -5.96 -8.78 11.28
C HIS A 24 -6.76 -9.78 12.13
N GLU A 25 -7.21 -10.91 11.58
CA GLU A 25 -8.02 -11.89 12.32
C GLU A 25 -7.23 -13.14 12.70
N SER A 26 -6.11 -13.43 12.01
CA SER A 26 -5.26 -14.60 12.28
C SER A 26 -4.75 -14.73 13.73
N GLU A 27 -5.16 -15.77 14.45
CA GLU A 27 -4.80 -16.02 15.86
C GLU A 27 -3.30 -16.28 16.09
N SER A 28 -2.58 -16.84 15.11
CA SER A 28 -1.15 -17.13 15.25
C SER A 28 -0.27 -16.12 14.48
N PRO A 29 0.86 -15.66 15.06
CA PRO A 29 1.80 -14.79 14.37
C PRO A 29 2.37 -15.42 13.09
N ALA A 30 2.54 -16.75 13.08
CA ALA A 30 3.02 -17.48 11.91
C ALA A 30 2.01 -17.46 10.75
N LYS A 31 0.71 -17.63 11.03
CA LYS A 31 -0.35 -17.53 10.02
C LYS A 31 -0.48 -16.09 9.51
N MET A 32 -0.33 -15.10 10.39
CA MET A 32 -0.31 -13.68 10.00
C MET A 32 0.85 -13.36 9.05
N LEU A 33 2.03 -13.88 9.34
CA LEU A 33 3.21 -13.75 8.48
C LEU A 33 2.96 -14.28 7.06
N VAL A 34 2.33 -15.44 6.95
CA VAL A 34 1.97 -16.06 5.67
C VAL A 34 0.90 -15.24 4.96
N ALA A 35 -0.20 -14.92 5.62
CA ALA A 35 -1.29 -14.13 5.06
C ALA A 35 -0.81 -12.77 4.56
N LYS A 36 0.03 -12.09 5.34
CA LYS A 36 0.64 -10.82 4.96
C LYS A 36 1.54 -10.96 3.73
N ARG A 37 2.38 -11.99 3.69
CA ARG A 37 3.23 -12.25 2.51
C ARG A 37 2.37 -12.43 1.28
N THR A 38 1.32 -13.24 1.38
CA THR A 38 0.36 -13.47 0.29
C THR A 38 -0.28 -12.15 -0.14
N ALA A 39 -0.72 -11.31 0.79
CA ALA A 39 -1.28 -9.99 0.48
C ALA A 39 -0.31 -9.08 -0.28
N MET A 40 0.96 -9.02 0.14
CA MET A 40 1.98 -8.23 -0.54
C MET A 40 2.27 -8.76 -1.95
N ASP A 41 2.40 -10.08 -2.09
CA ASP A 41 2.63 -10.72 -3.38
C ASP A 41 1.42 -10.48 -4.32
N SER A 42 0.19 -10.69 -3.84
CA SER A 42 -1.06 -10.41 -4.58
C SER A 42 -1.16 -8.95 -5.01
N ALA A 43 -0.84 -8.02 -4.12
CA ALA A 43 -0.84 -6.59 -4.43
C ALA A 43 0.05 -6.28 -5.63
N CYS A 44 1.30 -6.78 -5.63
CA CYS A 44 2.22 -6.52 -6.72
C CYS A 44 1.85 -7.23 -8.03
N HIS A 45 1.32 -8.45 -7.96
CA HIS A 45 0.85 -9.17 -9.15
C HIS A 45 -0.32 -8.46 -9.85
N SER A 46 -1.14 -7.73 -9.09
CA SER A 46 -2.26 -6.97 -9.66
C SER A 46 -1.80 -5.90 -10.67
N PHE A 47 -0.57 -5.39 -10.56
CA PHE A 47 -0.06 -4.31 -11.41
C PHE A 47 0.54 -4.77 -12.74
N ARG A 48 0.46 -6.06 -13.08
CA ARG A 48 1.03 -6.61 -14.33
C ARG A 48 0.52 -5.94 -15.60
N HIS A 49 -0.67 -5.35 -15.56
CA HIS A 49 -1.35 -4.70 -16.68
C HIS A 49 -1.16 -3.18 -16.71
N LEU A 50 -0.39 -2.63 -15.76
CA LEU A 50 -0.08 -1.21 -15.72
C LEU A 50 1.22 -0.92 -16.47
N HIS A 51 1.17 0.09 -17.32
CA HIS A 51 2.31 0.62 -18.06
C HIS A 51 2.47 2.12 -17.80
N VAL A 52 3.66 2.65 -18.06
CA VAL A 52 3.94 4.09 -17.92
C VAL A 52 3.70 4.77 -19.26
N VAL A 53 2.82 5.76 -19.29
CA VAL A 53 2.55 6.60 -20.45
C VAL A 53 3.07 8.02 -20.22
N ASP A 54 3.53 8.66 -21.29
CA ASP A 54 3.81 10.11 -21.31
C ASP A 54 2.60 10.85 -21.85
N ILE A 55 2.10 11.81 -21.09
CA ILE A 55 0.99 12.66 -21.46
C ILE A 55 1.42 14.10 -21.25
N GLU A 56 1.63 14.79 -22.37
CA GLU A 56 2.02 16.20 -22.38
C GLU A 56 3.28 16.49 -21.54
N GLY A 57 4.24 15.56 -21.51
CA GLY A 57 5.49 15.66 -20.75
C GLY A 57 5.38 15.20 -19.30
N ARG A 58 4.26 14.58 -18.90
CA ARG A 58 4.06 13.99 -17.57
C ARG A 58 3.87 12.49 -17.66
N TYR A 59 4.65 11.77 -16.87
CA TYR A 59 4.54 10.32 -16.77
C TYR A 59 3.46 9.90 -15.78
N ARG A 60 2.55 9.01 -16.20
CA ARG A 60 1.55 8.37 -15.32
C ARG A 60 1.41 6.87 -15.59
N PHE A 61 0.87 6.15 -14.62
CA PHE A 61 0.52 4.73 -14.79
C PHE A 61 -0.88 4.62 -15.41
N GLU A 62 -1.02 3.81 -16.44
CA GLU A 62 -2.30 3.48 -17.07
C GLU A 62 -2.48 1.98 -17.26
N ALA A 63 -3.73 1.54 -17.23
CA ALA A 63 -4.10 0.17 -17.57
C ALA A 63 -4.17 0.02 -19.09
N GLY A 64 -3.53 -1.02 -19.62
CA GLY A 64 -3.63 -1.36 -21.04
C GLY A 64 -2.97 -2.68 -21.37
N GLU A 65 -3.36 -3.27 -22.49
CA GLU A 65 -2.90 -4.58 -22.93
C GLU A 65 -1.60 -4.50 -23.75
N GLU A 66 -1.31 -3.35 -24.34
CA GLU A 66 -0.12 -3.12 -25.18
C GLU A 66 0.68 -1.94 -24.66
N ALA A 67 1.97 -2.18 -24.38
CA ALA A 67 2.92 -1.11 -24.09
C ALA A 67 3.17 -0.31 -25.38
N PRO A 68 3.18 1.03 -25.34
CA PRO A 68 3.48 1.82 -26.53
C PRO A 68 4.88 1.45 -27.06
N GLU A 69 4.95 1.01 -28.32
CA GLU A 69 6.23 0.71 -28.98
C GLU A 69 7.15 1.92 -28.92
N GLY A 70 8.31 1.77 -28.26
CA GLY A 70 9.35 2.80 -28.21
C GLY A 70 9.22 3.85 -27.11
N GLY A 71 8.26 3.75 -26.19
CA GLY A 71 8.17 4.61 -24.99
C GLY A 71 8.92 4.05 -23.76
N PRO A 72 9.04 4.82 -22.66
CA PRO A 72 9.54 4.31 -21.37
C PRO A 72 8.60 3.27 -20.72
N GLY A 73 7.50 2.91 -21.39
CA GLY A 73 6.48 1.95 -20.99
C GLY A 73 6.96 0.50 -20.97
N GLN A 74 8.09 0.22 -20.32
CA GLN A 74 8.48 -1.17 -20.07
C GLN A 74 7.36 -1.88 -19.30
N PRO A 75 6.87 -3.02 -19.81
CA PRO A 75 5.90 -3.82 -19.07
C PRO A 75 6.46 -4.19 -17.70
N GLY A 76 5.60 -4.18 -16.68
CA GLY A 76 5.98 -4.52 -15.31
C GLY A 76 6.76 -3.42 -14.56
N ALA A 77 6.84 -2.19 -15.06
CA ALA A 77 7.40 -1.06 -14.28
C ALA A 77 6.63 -0.84 -12.95
N ALA A 78 5.30 -0.88 -12.99
CA ALA A 78 4.46 -0.76 -11.80
C ALA A 78 4.65 -1.94 -10.82
N GLN A 79 4.74 -3.17 -11.36
CA GLN A 79 5.01 -4.36 -10.56
C GLN A 79 6.38 -4.28 -9.87
N ARG A 80 7.43 -3.89 -10.60
CA ARG A 80 8.79 -3.72 -10.04
C ARG A 80 8.82 -2.64 -8.96
N LEU A 81 8.12 -1.52 -9.18
CA LEU A 81 7.97 -0.48 -8.16
C LEU A 81 7.29 -1.03 -6.91
N CYS A 82 6.18 -1.77 -7.06
CA CYS A 82 5.51 -2.41 -5.93
C CYS A 82 6.45 -3.34 -5.16
N THR A 83 7.14 -4.24 -5.85
CA THR A 83 8.08 -5.18 -5.22
C THR A 83 9.15 -4.42 -4.45
N ALA A 84 9.78 -3.41 -5.05
CA ALA A 84 10.79 -2.60 -4.39
C ALA A 84 10.27 -1.92 -3.11
N LEU A 85 9.11 -1.27 -3.18
CA LEU A 85 8.51 -0.57 -2.03
C LEU A 85 8.12 -1.53 -0.89
N LEU A 86 7.54 -2.69 -1.24
CA LEU A 86 7.06 -3.64 -0.24
C LEU A 86 8.17 -4.51 0.35
N GLU A 87 9.22 -4.84 -0.40
CA GLU A 87 10.39 -5.56 0.12
C GLU A 87 11.10 -4.74 1.19
N GLU A 88 11.34 -3.46 0.94
CA GLU A 88 12.01 -2.54 1.87
C GLU A 88 11.22 -2.36 3.17
N THR A 89 9.89 -2.35 3.08
CA THR A 89 8.99 -2.08 4.21
C THR A 89 8.40 -3.34 4.83
N ARG A 90 8.81 -4.52 4.35
CA ARG A 90 8.20 -5.80 4.73
C ARG A 90 8.32 -6.09 6.22
N PHE A 91 9.46 -5.84 6.84
CA PHE A 91 9.58 -6.13 8.27
C PHE A 91 8.71 -5.18 9.10
N GLU A 92 8.75 -3.90 8.78
CA GLU A 92 8.06 -2.85 9.55
C GLU A 92 6.54 -2.95 9.45
N ALA A 93 6.01 -3.25 8.26
CA ALA A 93 4.58 -3.48 8.09
C ALA A 93 4.10 -4.66 8.96
N LEU A 94 4.95 -5.68 9.19
CA LEU A 94 4.56 -6.85 9.98
C LEU A 94 4.54 -6.47 11.45
N THR A 95 5.59 -5.79 11.91
CA THR A 95 5.68 -5.27 13.27
C THR A 95 4.46 -4.40 13.59
N LYS A 96 4.06 -3.52 12.67
CA LYS A 96 2.85 -2.69 12.80
C LYS A 96 1.57 -3.54 12.95
N LEU A 97 1.40 -4.57 12.12
CA LEU A 97 0.25 -5.49 12.20
C LEU A 97 0.21 -6.29 13.50
N ILE A 98 1.36 -6.77 13.98
CA ILE A 98 1.47 -7.51 15.25
C ILE A 98 1.17 -6.59 16.44
N GLN A 99 1.72 -5.38 16.45
CA GLN A 99 1.51 -4.41 17.54
C GLN A 99 0.02 -4.04 17.70
N LYS A 100 -0.74 -4.01 16.61
CA LYS A 100 -2.20 -3.76 16.64
C LYS A 100 -2.98 -4.89 17.35
N LYS A 101 -2.46 -6.12 17.34
CA LYS A 101 -3.10 -7.26 18.02
C LYS A 101 -2.78 -7.37 19.49
N VAL A 102 -1.63 -6.85 19.91
CA VAL A 102 -1.29 -6.85 21.33
C VAL A 102 -2.23 -5.85 22.00
N PRO A 103 -3.10 -6.30 22.94
CA PRO A 103 -3.88 -5.36 23.73
C PRO A 103 -2.87 -4.45 24.42
N GLN A 104 -2.81 -3.18 24.03
CA GLN A 104 -2.08 -2.21 24.81
C GLN A 104 -2.83 -2.13 26.13
N GLY A 105 -2.31 -2.82 27.15
CA GLY A 105 -2.84 -2.82 28.51
C GLY A 105 -2.74 -1.41 29.08
N GLY A 106 -3.67 -0.56 28.68
CA GLY A 106 -3.79 0.83 29.07
C GLY A 106 -5.17 1.04 29.67
N MET A 107 -5.19 1.10 30.99
CA MET A 107 -6.35 1.25 31.88
C MET A 107 -7.17 2.55 31.67
N PHE A 108 -7.03 3.27 30.55
CA PHE A 108 -7.53 4.65 30.40
C PHE A 108 -7.92 5.12 28.98
N SER A 109 -8.37 4.26 28.07
CA SER A 109 -8.94 4.74 26.81
C SER A 109 -10.35 4.22 26.57
N ALA A 110 -11.33 5.03 26.96
CA ALA A 110 -12.70 4.91 26.51
C ALA A 110 -12.77 5.20 25.00
N HIS A 111 -13.40 4.32 24.24
CA HIS A 111 -13.96 4.56 22.90
C HIS A 111 -13.05 5.15 21.82
N SER A 112 -11.84 4.63 21.60
CA SER A 112 -11.21 4.77 20.28
C SER A 112 -11.68 3.59 19.41
N GLU A 113 -12.58 3.84 18.47
CA GLU A 113 -12.86 2.88 17.39
C GLU A 113 -11.54 2.45 16.73
N PRO A 114 -11.46 1.22 16.18
CA PRO A 114 -10.27 0.76 15.49
C PRO A 114 -10.00 1.67 14.29
N GLN A 115 -9.13 2.66 14.47
CA GLN A 115 -8.75 3.59 13.41
C GLN A 115 -8.17 2.75 12.26
N LYS A 116 -8.77 2.89 11.06
CA LYS A 116 -8.27 2.20 9.87
C LYS A 116 -6.85 2.69 9.59
N ASP A 117 -5.94 1.76 9.29
CA ASP A 117 -4.55 2.12 9.05
C ASP A 117 -4.44 2.92 7.75
N ASN A 118 -3.89 4.13 7.83
CA ASN A 118 -3.58 4.90 6.63
C ASN A 118 -2.29 4.38 5.98
N TRP A 119 -2.41 3.28 5.24
CA TRP A 119 -1.29 2.65 4.53
C TRP A 119 -0.65 3.57 3.50
N GLU A 120 -1.40 4.51 2.92
CA GLU A 120 -0.85 5.51 1.99
C GLU A 120 0.14 6.43 2.69
N ARG A 121 -0.26 7.04 3.80
CA ARG A 121 0.61 7.92 4.59
C ARG A 121 1.81 7.16 5.14
N TRP A 122 1.56 5.99 5.72
CA TRP A 122 2.61 5.14 6.28
C TRP A 122 3.63 4.73 5.21
N LEU A 123 3.18 4.18 4.08
CA LEU A 123 4.09 3.68 3.04
C LEU A 123 4.77 4.84 2.30
N CYS A 124 3.99 5.80 1.80
CA CYS A 124 4.47 6.76 0.80
C CYS A 124 5.11 8.01 1.37
N ALA A 125 4.66 8.50 2.53
CA ALA A 125 5.21 9.69 3.15
C ALA A 125 6.19 9.37 4.29
N GLN A 126 5.93 8.33 5.09
CA GLN A 126 6.75 8.03 6.27
C GLN A 126 7.91 7.06 5.96
N ARG A 127 7.62 5.92 5.32
CA ARG A 127 8.63 4.86 5.09
C ARG A 127 9.49 5.11 3.87
N THR A 128 8.86 5.22 2.70
CA THR A 128 9.59 5.34 1.42
C THR A 128 9.89 6.79 1.05
N ARG A 129 9.16 7.74 1.66
CA ARG A 129 9.34 9.21 1.48
C ARG A 129 9.28 9.68 0.02
N VAL A 130 8.56 8.94 -0.83
CA VAL A 130 8.34 9.30 -2.24
C VAL A 130 7.24 10.33 -2.43
N CYS A 131 6.38 10.52 -1.43
CA CYS A 131 5.39 11.60 -1.34
C CYS A 131 5.71 12.53 -0.17
N LYS A 132 5.35 13.82 -0.28
CA LYS A 132 5.29 14.75 0.85
C LYS A 132 4.04 14.47 1.69
N ASN A 133 4.05 14.84 2.97
CA ASN A 133 2.88 14.67 3.85
C ASN A 133 1.61 15.33 3.31
N LYS A 134 1.72 16.48 2.66
CA LYS A 134 0.59 17.18 2.03
C LYS A 134 0.07 16.53 0.74
N GLU A 135 0.78 15.53 0.23
CA GLU A 135 0.40 14.82 -1.00
C GLU A 135 -0.34 13.52 -0.67
N VAL A 136 -0.45 13.09 0.58
CA VAL A 136 -1.13 11.85 0.99
C VAL A 136 -2.39 12.15 1.79
N ARG A 137 -3.40 11.26 1.74
CA ARG A 137 -4.64 11.39 2.54
C ARG A 137 -4.35 11.63 4.02
N ASP A 138 -5.15 12.47 4.68
CA ASP A 138 -5.11 12.65 6.12
C ASP A 138 -5.83 11.51 6.84
N ASP A 139 -5.44 11.26 8.09
CA ASP A 139 -6.03 10.17 8.91
C ASP A 139 -7.49 10.44 9.30
N PHE A 140 -8.04 11.61 8.93
CA PHE A 140 -9.39 12.09 9.27
C PHE A 140 -10.34 12.18 8.07
N ASP A 141 -9.91 11.85 6.85
CA ASP A 141 -10.73 12.01 5.62
C ASP A 141 -11.78 10.89 5.41
N VAL A 142 -12.14 10.10 6.42
CA VAL A 142 -13.05 8.94 6.29
C VAL A 142 -14.47 9.20 6.83
N GLU A 143 -14.75 10.33 7.48
CA GLU A 143 -16.09 10.64 8.00
C GLU A 143 -16.68 11.92 7.40
N HIS A 144 -17.20 11.85 6.16
CA HIS A 144 -18.32 12.70 5.73
C HIS A 144 -18.94 12.32 4.38
N GLU A 145 -19.36 11.06 4.16
CA GLU A 145 -20.36 10.77 3.11
C GLU A 145 -21.40 9.74 3.60
N LEU A 146 -22.55 10.30 3.99
CA LEU A 146 -23.93 9.76 4.12
C LEU A 146 -24.31 8.89 5.32
#